data_AF-A0A928XHX5-F1
#
_entry.id   AF-A0A928XHX5-F1
#
_cell.length_a   1.000
_cell.length_b   1.000
_cell.length_c   1.000
_cell.angle_alpha   90.00
_cell.angle_beta   90.00
_cell.angle_gamma   90.00
#
_symmetry.space_group_name_H-M   'P 1'
#
loop_
_entity.id
_entity.type
_entity.pdbx_description
1 polymer ?
#
loop_
_entity_poly.entity_id
_entity_poly.type
_entity_poly.pdbx_seq_one_letter_code
_entity_poly.pdbx_strand_id
1 'polypeptide(L)' 'MLTETQALEKIVLQAQQLSPEYRLRLIQRITDTLILSFPRQSKPLQFGKYKSGKMSTLEDFAIAEWRPTDKELDGE' A
#
# COMPACT_ATOMS: atom_id res chain seq x y z
N MET A 1 -22.16 13.41 -8.56
CA MET A 1 -22.90 12.18 -8.86
C MET A 1 -23.20 12.05 -10.36
N LEU A 2 -24.03 12.91 -10.99
CA LEU A 2 -24.37 12.81 -12.44
C LEU A 2 -23.18 12.99 -13.40
N THR A 3 -22.14 13.71 -12.99
CA THR A 3 -20.95 13.98 -13.80
C THR A 3 -20.00 12.79 -13.88
N GLU A 4 -19.91 11.98 -12.82
CA GLU A 4 -19.03 10.81 -12.75
C GLU A 4 -19.59 9.65 -13.57
N THR A 5 -20.91 9.45 -13.55
CA THR A 5 -21.58 8.42 -14.37
C THR A 5 -21.42 8.73 -15.86
N GLN A 6 -21.56 10.00 -16.25
CA GLN A 6 -21.34 10.44 -17.64
C GLN A 6 -19.87 10.31 -18.07
N ALA A 7 -18.92 10.56 -17.16
CA ALA A 7 -17.50 10.37 -17.43
C ALA A 7 -17.17 8.88 -17.63
N LEU A 8 -17.75 8.01 -16.80
CA LEU A 8 -17.56 6.56 -16.89
C LEU A 8 -18.11 6.02 -18.22
N GLU A 9 -19.32 6.43 -18.62
CA GLU A 9 -19.92 6.01 -19.89
C GLU A 9 -19.05 6.39 -21.09
N LYS A 10 -18.46 7.60 -21.09
CA LYS A 10 -17.52 8.02 -22.14
C LYS A 10 -16.27 7.14 -22.19
N ILE A 11 -15.71 6.78 -21.03
CA ILE A 11 -14.53 5.90 -20.95
C ILE A 11 -14.87 4.52 -21.50
N VAL A 12 -16.04 3.97 -21.19
CA VAL A 12 -16.48 2.67 -21.72
C VAL A 12 -16.61 2.71 -23.24
N LEU A 13 -17.22 3.76 -23.79
CA LEU A 13 -17.34 3.93 -25.24
C LEU A 13 -15.97 4.03 -25.92
N GLN A 14 -15.04 4.77 -25.34
CA GLN A 14 -13.67 4.89 -25.85
C GLN A 14 -12.94 3.54 -25.81
N ALA A 15 -13.08 2.77 -24.74
CA ALA A 15 -12.47 1.43 -24.63
C ALA A 15 -13.04 0.45 -25.67
N GLN A 16 -14.33 0.56 -26.01
CA GLN A 16 -14.97 -0.24 -27.05
C GLN A 16 -14.52 0.16 -28.47
N GLN A 17 -14.05 1.38 -28.70
CA GLN A 17 -13.53 1.79 -30.01
C GLN A 17 -12.08 1.35 -30.27
N LEU A 18 -11.37 0.91 -29.23
CA LEU A 18 -10.00 0.41 -29.38
C LEU A 18 -9.95 -0.92 -30.13
N SER A 19 -8.88 -1.13 -30.90
CA SER A 19 -8.57 -2.42 -31.50
C SER A 19 -8.29 -3.48 -30.42
N PRO A 20 -8.44 -4.78 -30.73
CA PRO A 20 -8.21 -5.86 -29.77
C PRO A 20 -6.85 -5.78 -29.07
N GLU A 21 -5.78 -5.43 -29.78
CA GLU A 21 -4.42 -5.32 -29.27
C GLU A 21 -4.30 -4.19 -28.24
N TYR A 22 -4.93 -3.04 -28.52
CA TYR A 22 -4.94 -1.91 -27.59
C TYR A 22 -5.80 -2.18 -26.36
N ARG A 23 -6.89 -2.94 -26.48
CA ARG A 23 -7.68 -3.38 -25.32
C ARG A 23 -6.85 -4.29 -24.40
N LEU A 24 -6.08 -5.22 -24.94
CA LEU A 24 -5.19 -6.08 -24.15
C LEU A 24 -4.11 -5.26 -23.42
N ARG A 25 -3.49 -4.30 -24.10
CA ARG A 25 -2.52 -3.37 -23.47
C ARG A 25 -3.15 -2.52 -22.38
N LEU A 26 -4.39 -2.06 -22.59
CA LEU A 26 -5.14 -1.30 -21.59
C LEU A 26 -5.42 -2.15 -20.35
N ILE A 27 -5.87 -3.40 -20.53
CA ILE A 27 -6.08 -4.36 -19.42
C ILE A 27 -4.78 -4.58 -18.66
N GLN A 28 -3.67 -4.83 -19.36
CA GLN A 28 -2.35 -5.01 -18.74
C GLN A 28 -1.95 -3.80 -17.89
N ARG A 29 -2.12 -2.58 -18.43
CA ARG A 29 -1.79 -1.35 -17.70
C ARG A 29 -2.68 -1.15 -16.48
N ILE A 30 -3.98 -1.45 -16.60
CA ILE A 30 -4.91 -1.40 -15.47
C ILE A 30 -4.47 -2.39 -14.40
N THR A 31 -4.15 -3.65 -14.75
CA THR A 31 -3.69 -4.65 -13.79
C THR A 31 -2.40 -4.20 -13.09
N ASP A 32 -1.43 -3.65 -13.82
CA ASP A 32 -0.17 -3.18 -13.25
C ASP A 32 -0.38 -2.03 -12.24
N THR A 33 -1.31 -1.11 -12.55
CA THR A 33 -1.63 0.02 -11.66
C THR A 33 -2.46 -0.38 -10.45
N LEU A 34 -3.36 -1.37 -10.57
CA LEU A 34 -4.19 -1.83 -9.46
C LEU A 34 -3.41 -2.66 -8.43
N ILE A 35 -2.34 -3.33 -8.84
CA ILE A 35 -1.49 -4.15 -7.95
C ILE A 35 -0.71 -3.26 -6.95
N LEU A 36 -0.51 -1.97 -7.23
CA LEU A 36 0.28 -1.06 -6.39
C LEU A 36 -0.46 -0.46 -5.19
N SER A 37 -1.76 -0.72 -5.01
CA SER A 37 -2.60 0.03 -4.05
C SER A 37 -3.07 -0.75 -2.82
N PHE A 38 -2.53 -1.94 -2.55
CA PHE A 38 -2.63 -2.49 -1.21
C PHE A 38 -1.37 -2.06 -0.45
N PRO A 39 -1.40 -1.00 0.38
CA PRO A 39 -0.41 -0.94 1.44
C PRO A 39 -0.54 -2.28 2.15
N ARG A 40 0.54 -3.08 2.12
CA ARG A 40 0.67 -4.21 3.04
C ARG A 40 0.32 -3.61 4.38
N GLN A 41 -0.87 -3.91 4.91
CA GLN A 41 -1.23 -3.50 6.25
C GLN A 41 -0.12 -4.06 7.11
N SER A 42 0.76 -3.18 7.58
CA SER A 42 1.86 -3.55 8.44
C SER A 42 1.18 -4.06 9.69
N LYS A 43 1.07 -5.39 9.81
CA LYS A 43 0.51 -5.99 11.01
C LYS A 43 1.45 -5.56 12.13
N PRO A 44 0.98 -4.79 13.13
CA PRO A 44 1.83 -4.42 14.24
C PRO A 44 2.37 -5.71 14.86
N LEU A 45 3.66 -5.71 15.19
CA LEU A 45 4.28 -6.84 15.87
C LEU A 45 3.51 -7.08 17.16
N GLN A 46 2.85 -8.24 17.26
CA GLN A 46 2.14 -8.63 18.47
C GLN A 46 3.12 -9.31 19.41
N PHE A 47 3.29 -8.74 20.60
CA PHE A 47 4.14 -9.30 21.65
C PHE A 47 3.80 -10.78 21.88
N GLY A 48 4.81 -11.65 21.83
CA GLY A 48 4.66 -13.10 22.04
C GLY A 48 4.15 -13.93 20.85
N LYS A 49 3.79 -13.32 19.71
CA LYS A 49 3.26 -14.03 18.53
C LYS A 49 4.33 -14.80 17.75
N TYR A 50 5.54 -14.26 17.68
CA TYR A 50 6.64 -14.87 16.94
C TYR A 50 7.61 -15.46 17.96
N LYS A 51 7.48 -16.76 18.22
CA LYS A 51 8.45 -17.54 18.99
C LYS A 51 9.36 -18.26 18.00
N SER A 52 10.56 -17.71 17.78
CA SER A 52 11.65 -18.39 17.06
C SER A 52 12.67 -18.90 18.08
N GLY A 53 13.47 -19.91 17.72
CA GLY A 53 14.52 -20.48 18.59
C GLY A 53 15.60 -19.47 18.99
N LYS A 54 15.68 -18.30 18.33
CA LYS A 54 16.36 -17.11 18.82
C LYS A 54 15.29 -16.13 19.29
N MET A 55 15.11 -16.07 20.60
CA MET A 55 14.19 -15.16 21.26
C MET A 55 14.91 -13.82 21.42
N SER A 56 14.29 -12.71 21.00
CA SER A 56 14.85 -11.37 21.20
C SER A 56 15.08 -11.14 22.70
N THR A 57 16.29 -10.75 23.09
CA THR A 57 16.65 -10.52 24.49
C THR A 57 16.06 -9.20 24.97
N LEU A 58 16.06 -8.96 26.29
CA LEU A 58 15.68 -7.65 26.84
C LEU A 58 16.54 -6.51 26.26
N GLU A 59 17.76 -6.79 25.84
CA GLU A 59 18.65 -5.83 25.19
C GLU A 59 18.15 -5.47 23.79
N ASP A 60 17.66 -6.46 23.02
CA ASP A 60 17.06 -6.21 21.70
C ASP A 60 15.82 -5.31 21.79
N PHE A 61 15.03 -5.45 22.86
CA PHE A 61 13.88 -4.57 23.12
C PHE A 61 14.32 -3.17 23.56
N ALA A 62 15.36 -3.04 24.37
CA ALA A 62 15.89 -1.74 24.79
C ALA A 62 16.42 -0.91 23.61
N ILE A 63 16.97 -1.56 22.57
CA ILE A 63 17.44 -0.91 21.34
C ILE A 63 16.27 -0.45 20.46
N ALA A 64 15.17 -1.21 20.45
CA ALA A 64 13.98 -0.91 19.65
C ALA A 64 13.02 0.09 20.32
N GLU A 65 13.20 0.36 21.61
CA GLU A 65 12.38 1.31 22.35
C GLU A 65 12.73 2.74 21.95
N TRP A 66 11.77 3.43 21.33
CA TRP A 66 11.90 4.84 20.97
C TRP A 66 12.00 5.68 22.25
N ARG A 67 13.19 6.22 22.53
CA ARG A 67 13.48 7.12 23.66
C ARG A 67 13.96 8.47 23.13
N PRO A 68 13.03 9.33 22.68
CA PRO A 68 13.40 10.61 22.11
C PRO A 68 13.91 11.51 23.23
N THR A 69 14.94 12.28 22.91
CA THR A 69 15.39 13.37 23.76
C THR A 69 14.44 14.57 23.61
N ASP A 70 14.40 15.46 24.61
CA ASP A 70 13.53 16.65 24.55
C ASP A 70 13.76 17.47 23.27
N LYS A 71 15.01 17.54 22.78
CA LYS A 71 15.35 18.17 21.50
C LYS A 71 14.69 17.52 20.28
N GLU A 72 14.52 16.20 20.28
CA GLU A 72 13.87 15.47 19.18
C GLU A 72 12.34 15.56 19.25
N LEU A 73 11.79 15.90 20.42
CA LEU A 73 10.36 16.17 20.61
C LEU A 73 10.00 17.63 20.29
N ASP A 74 10.91 18.56 20.56
CA ASP A 74 10.68 20.00 20.41
C ASP A 74 10.90 20.53 18.98
N GLY A 75 11.54 19.75 18.10
CA GLY A 75 11.50 19.97 16.65
C GLY A 75 12.16 21.24 16.12
N GLU A 76 13.31 21.66 16.68
CA GLU A 76 14.13 22.74 16.08
C GLU A 76 14.81 22.33 14.76
#